data_AF-A0A950LT04-F1
#
_entry.id   AF-A0A950LT04-F1
#
_cell.length_a   1.000
_cell.length_b   1.000
_cell.length_c   1.000
_cell.angle_alpha   90.00
_cell.angle_beta   90.00
_cell.angle_gamma   90.00
#
_symmetry.space_group_name_H-M   'P 1'
#
loop_
_entity.id
_entity.type
_entity.pdbx_description
1 polymer ?
#
loop_
_entity_poly.entity_id
_entity_poly.type
_entity_poly.pdbx_seq_one_letter_code
_entity_poly.pdbx_strand_id
1 'polypeptide(L)'
;MSAGVQPATTRFAPTPSQLVIAYSVCRSITRAAARNFYYAFLVLPRSKREALCAVYAFMRRCDDIADDTTVPVCDRRTKLADWLDGLHHAIEGMPSDDPVLLALGDAQRHYRIPMDLLDQLAGGTAMDLEFEGEEEDEPGFARCAPVVRYRTFDDLSQYCYRVASVVGLVC
;
A
#
# COMPACT_ATOMS: atom_id res chain seq x y z
N MET A 1 32.53 -34.05 13.26
CA MET A 1 31.50 -33.81 12.22
C MET A 1 30.27 -33.27 12.92
N SER A 2 30.22 -31.95 13.17
CA SER A 2 29.04 -31.32 13.77
C SER A 2 28.01 -31.07 12.67
N ALA A 3 26.90 -31.78 12.72
CA ALA A 3 25.71 -31.45 11.93
C ALA A 3 25.13 -30.14 12.49
N GLY A 4 25.30 -29.05 11.75
CA GLY A 4 24.59 -27.80 12.01
C GLY A 4 23.11 -28.02 11.74
N VAL A 5 22.30 -28.07 12.80
CA VAL A 5 20.84 -27.96 12.68
C VAL A 5 20.57 -26.52 12.26
N GLN A 6 20.28 -26.29 10.98
CA GLN A 6 19.69 -25.04 10.54
C GLN A 6 18.29 -24.96 11.14
N PRO A 7 17.91 -23.89 11.85
CA PRO A 7 16.56 -23.74 12.35
C PRO A 7 15.63 -23.63 11.12
N ALA A 8 14.67 -24.55 11.01
CA ALA A 8 13.62 -24.44 10.02
C ALA A 8 12.85 -23.14 10.30
N THR A 9 13.02 -22.13 9.44
CA THR A 9 12.26 -20.88 9.51
C THR A 9 10.82 -21.21 9.15
N THR A 10 9.99 -21.54 10.15
CA THR A 10 8.56 -21.76 9.94
C THR A 10 7.95 -20.46 9.43
N ARG A 11 7.59 -20.42 8.15
CA ARG A 11 6.85 -19.28 7.58
C ARG A 11 5.55 -19.10 8.35
N PHE A 12 5.29 -17.86 8.77
CA PHE A 12 4.06 -17.49 9.42
C PHE A 12 2.89 -17.69 8.44
N ALA A 13 1.88 -18.43 8.89
CA ALA A 13 0.63 -18.63 8.18
C ALA A 13 -0.52 -18.15 9.09
N PRO A 14 -1.28 -17.13 8.68
CA PRO A 14 -2.38 -16.63 9.50
C PRO A 14 -3.47 -17.70 9.63
N THR A 15 -4.07 -17.78 10.82
CA THR A 15 -5.20 -18.68 11.07
C THR A 15 -6.46 -18.20 10.33
N PRO A 16 -7.42 -19.09 10.02
CA PRO A 16 -8.67 -18.69 9.38
C PRO A 16 -9.45 -17.60 10.13
N SER A 17 -9.41 -17.62 11.47
CA SER A 17 -10.05 -16.60 12.30
C SER A 17 -9.38 -15.23 12.16
N GLN A 18 -8.04 -15.18 12.14
CA GLN A 18 -7.28 -13.96 11.88
C GLN A 18 -7.61 -13.38 10.51
N LEU A 19 -7.70 -14.22 9.47
CA LEU A 19 -8.07 -13.77 8.12
C LEU A 19 -9.49 -13.21 8.06
N VAL A 20 -10.46 -13.82 8.73
CA VAL A 20 -11.83 -13.30 8.80
C VAL A 20 -11.87 -11.91 9.44
N ILE A 21 -11.10 -11.69 10.51
CA ILE A 21 -10.99 -10.38 11.16
C ILE A 21 -10.30 -9.39 10.22
N ALA A 22 -9.18 -9.77 9.63
CA ALA A 22 -8.39 -8.97 8.70
C ALA A 22 -9.23 -8.45 7.52
N TYR A 23 -9.95 -9.33 6.82
CA TYR A 23 -10.85 -8.95 5.74
C TYR A 23 -12.05 -8.11 6.21
N SER A 24 -12.53 -8.32 7.44
CA SER A 24 -13.59 -7.48 8.01
C SER A 24 -13.14 -6.05 8.23
N VAL A 25 -11.89 -5.85 8.71
CA VAL A 25 -11.28 -4.52 8.84
C VAL A 25 -11.13 -3.87 7.47
N CYS A 26 -10.55 -4.57 6.49
CA CYS A 26 -10.37 -4.06 5.13
C CYS A 26 -11.70 -3.62 4.49
N ARG A 27 -12.75 -4.43 4.66
CA ARG A 27 -14.11 -4.11 4.20
C ARG A 27 -14.66 -2.86 4.89
N SER A 28 -14.37 -2.67 6.16
CA SER A 28 -14.85 -1.51 6.94
C SER A 28 -14.17 -0.23 6.49
N ILE A 29 -12.85 -0.26 6.28
CA ILE A 29 -12.07 0.85 5.70
C ILE A 29 -12.62 1.19 4.31
N THR A 30 -12.74 0.18 3.44
CA THR A 30 -13.24 0.38 2.06
C THR A 30 -14.65 0.95 2.05
N ARG A 31 -15.56 0.47 2.92
CA ARG A 31 -16.93 1.00 3.01
C ARG A 31 -16.98 2.45 3.47
N ALA A 32 -16.09 2.85 4.37
CA ALA A 32 -16.03 4.20 4.90
C ALA A 32 -15.44 5.19 3.88
N ALA A 33 -14.33 4.82 3.22
CA ALA A 33 -13.60 5.68 2.30
C ALA A 33 -14.16 5.65 0.86
N ALA A 34 -14.53 4.46 0.35
CA ALA A 34 -14.93 4.25 -1.04
C ALA A 34 -16.45 4.35 -1.27
N ARG A 35 -17.13 5.38 -0.75
CA ARG A 35 -18.62 5.41 -0.75
C ARG A 35 -19.25 5.22 -2.14
N ASN A 36 -18.60 5.70 -3.20
CA ASN A 36 -19.07 5.54 -4.58
C ASN A 36 -18.61 4.22 -5.22
N PHE A 37 -17.38 3.78 -4.96
CA PHE A 37 -16.79 2.56 -5.57
C PHE A 37 -17.20 1.26 -4.89
N TYR A 38 -17.52 1.30 -3.59
CA TYR A 38 -17.89 0.13 -2.81
C TYR A 38 -19.09 -0.62 -3.40
N TYR A 39 -20.05 0.09 -3.99
CA TYR A 39 -21.21 -0.53 -4.64
C TYR A 39 -20.85 -1.35 -5.87
N ALA A 40 -19.80 -0.98 -6.62
CA ALA A 40 -19.31 -1.78 -7.73
C ALA A 40 -18.76 -3.13 -7.24
N PHE A 41 -18.10 -3.15 -6.08
CA PHE A 41 -17.57 -4.39 -5.50
C PHE A 41 -18.66 -5.35 -5.00
N LEU A 42 -19.87 -4.87 -4.72
CA LEU A 42 -20.97 -5.72 -4.23
C LEU A 42 -21.49 -6.72 -5.27
N VAL A 43 -21.26 -6.44 -6.55
CA VAL A 43 -21.65 -7.33 -7.66
C VAL A 43 -20.71 -8.54 -7.78
N LEU A 44 -19.52 -8.47 -7.17
CA LEU A 44 -18.52 -9.52 -7.26
C LEU A 44 -18.79 -10.68 -6.28
N PRO A 45 -18.32 -11.91 -6.62
CA PRO A 45 -18.28 -13.02 -5.67
C PRO A 45 -17.53 -12.64 -4.39
N ARG A 46 -17.93 -13.24 -3.26
CA ARG A 46 -17.44 -12.87 -1.93
C ARG A 46 -15.91 -12.85 -1.83
N SER A 47 -15.23 -13.87 -2.33
CA SER A 47 -13.76 -13.98 -2.25
C SER A 47 -13.05 -12.89 -3.03
N LYS A 48 -13.54 -12.53 -4.24
CA LYS A 48 -12.98 -11.44 -5.05
C LYS A 48 -13.22 -10.09 -4.41
N ARG A 49 -14.44 -9.88 -3.88
CA ARG A 49 -14.78 -8.66 -3.15
C ARG A 49 -13.89 -8.46 -1.92
N GLU A 50 -13.64 -9.52 -1.16
CA GLU A 50 -12.76 -9.48 0.02
C GLU A 50 -11.31 -9.13 -0.38
N ALA A 51 -10.78 -9.73 -1.45
CA ALA A 51 -9.46 -9.37 -1.99
C ALA A 51 -9.38 -7.91 -2.46
N LEU A 52 -10.38 -7.42 -3.21
CA LEU A 52 -10.40 -6.01 -3.62
C LEU A 52 -10.52 -5.05 -2.44
N CYS A 53 -11.27 -5.41 -1.39
CA CYS A 53 -11.30 -4.60 -0.17
C CYS A 53 -9.93 -4.54 0.51
N ALA A 54 -9.14 -5.62 0.46
CA ALA A 54 -7.78 -5.62 1.02
C ALA A 54 -6.84 -4.72 0.20
N VAL A 55 -6.88 -4.84 -1.14
CA VAL A 55 -6.12 -3.99 -2.07
C VAL A 55 -6.47 -2.51 -1.87
N TYR A 56 -7.77 -2.18 -1.81
CA TYR A 56 -8.22 -0.82 -1.59
C TYR A 56 -7.81 -0.28 -0.20
N ALA A 57 -7.95 -1.09 0.85
CA ALA A 57 -7.55 -0.70 2.20
C ALA A 57 -6.04 -0.42 2.29
N PHE A 58 -5.22 -1.16 1.55
CA PHE A 58 -3.78 -0.92 1.45
C PHE A 58 -3.49 0.42 0.77
N MET A 59 -4.08 0.69 -0.40
CA MET A 59 -3.94 1.98 -1.08
C MET A 59 -4.36 3.14 -0.18
N ARG A 60 -5.50 2.99 0.50
CA ARG A 60 -6.00 4.03 1.39
C ARG A 60 -5.04 4.34 2.54
N ARG A 61 -4.30 3.33 3.04
CA ARG A 61 -3.26 3.55 4.04
C ARG A 61 -2.05 4.31 3.49
N CYS A 62 -1.63 4.01 2.26
CA CYS A 62 -0.60 4.79 1.59
C CYS A 62 -1.03 6.26 1.46
N ASP A 63 -2.26 6.52 1.00
CA ASP A 63 -2.80 7.88 0.87
C ASP A 63 -2.89 8.59 2.23
N ASP A 64 -3.43 7.93 3.26
CA ASP A 64 -3.51 8.49 4.61
C ASP A 64 -2.12 8.86 5.16
N ILE A 65 -1.08 8.09 4.84
CA ILE A 65 0.31 8.41 5.22
C ILE A 65 0.81 9.64 4.46
N ALA A 66 0.58 9.71 3.14
CA ALA A 66 1.07 10.79 2.30
C ALA A 66 0.36 12.13 2.54
N ASP A 67 -0.95 12.08 2.80
CA ASP A 67 -1.80 13.26 3.03
C ASP A 67 -1.69 13.84 4.45
N ASP A 68 -0.97 13.18 5.37
CA ASP A 68 -0.81 13.67 6.75
C ASP A 68 0.09 14.93 6.83
N THR A 69 -0.53 16.09 6.66
CA THR A 69 0.16 17.39 6.71
C THR A 69 0.68 17.76 8.10
N THR A 70 0.33 17.01 9.15
CA THR A 70 0.83 17.26 10.51
C THR A 70 2.24 16.71 10.73
N VAL A 71 2.66 15.79 9.87
CA VAL A 71 3.95 15.11 9.93
C VAL A 71 4.90 15.71 8.88
N PRO A 72 6.19 15.93 9.18
CA PRO A 72 7.17 16.35 8.18
C PRO A 72 7.27 15.39 7.00
N VAL A 73 7.61 15.90 5.80
CA VAL A 73 7.65 15.08 4.59
C VAL A 73 8.67 13.94 4.68
N CYS A 74 9.83 14.20 5.30
CA CYS A 74 10.85 13.17 5.53
C CYS A 74 10.28 11.99 6.33
N ASP A 75 9.49 12.28 7.35
CA ASP A 75 8.90 11.28 8.23
C ASP A 75 7.75 10.53 7.52
N ARG A 76 6.98 11.21 6.67
CA ARG A 76 5.98 10.56 5.81
C ARG A 76 6.62 9.57 4.84
N ARG A 77 7.74 9.92 4.22
CA ARG A 77 8.48 9.02 3.32
C ARG A 77 9.01 7.80 4.06
N THR A 78 9.59 7.99 5.24
CA THR A 78 10.03 6.87 6.09
C THR A 78 8.86 5.97 6.46
N LYS A 79 7.72 6.53 6.89
CA LYS A 79 6.51 5.75 7.20
C LYS A 79 5.99 4.95 6.00
N LEU A 80 6.04 5.53 4.80
CA LEU A 80 5.62 4.83 3.57
C LEU A 80 6.59 3.70 3.21
N ALA A 81 7.90 3.91 3.39
CA ALA A 81 8.90 2.87 3.22
C ALA A 81 8.71 1.73 4.24
N ASP A 82 8.52 2.05 5.53
CA ASP A 82 8.23 1.07 6.57
C ASP A 82 6.95 0.27 6.27
N TRP A 83 5.95 0.92 5.69
CA TRP A 83 4.70 0.28 5.27
C TRP A 83 4.91 -0.71 4.11
N LEU A 84 5.75 -0.34 3.14
CA LEU A 84 6.14 -1.21 2.03
C LEU A 84 6.98 -2.40 2.49
N ASP A 85 7.95 -2.17 3.37
CA ASP A 85 8.74 -3.25 3.97
C ASP A 85 7.84 -4.21 4.75
N GLY A 86 6.84 -3.67 5.47
CA GLY A 86 5.80 -4.46 6.12
C GLY A 86 5.00 -5.34 5.16
N LEU A 87 4.68 -4.83 3.96
CA LEU A 87 4.02 -5.62 2.91
C LEU A 87 4.92 -6.76 2.42
N HIS A 88 6.18 -6.47 2.11
CA HIS A 88 7.15 -7.47 1.66
C HIS A 88 7.30 -8.57 2.71
N HIS A 89 7.47 -8.18 3.97
CA HIS A 89 7.55 -9.09 5.10
C HIS A 89 6.30 -9.98 5.21
N ALA A 90 5.09 -9.42 5.11
CA ALA A 90 3.85 -10.18 5.18
C ALA A 90 3.70 -11.19 4.04
N ILE A 91 4.25 -10.89 2.86
CA ILE A 91 4.18 -11.76 1.68
C ILE A 91 5.23 -12.86 1.72
N GLU A 92 6.44 -12.56 2.22
CA GLU A 92 7.48 -13.55 2.50
C GLU A 92 7.12 -14.53 3.62
N GLY A 93 6.03 -14.24 4.35
CA GLY A 93 5.54 -15.07 5.43
C GLY A 93 6.24 -14.77 6.76
N MET A 94 6.66 -13.52 6.97
CA MET A 94 6.99 -13.03 8.31
C MET A 94 5.70 -12.62 9.05
N PRO A 95 5.70 -12.69 10.40
CA PRO A 95 4.56 -12.25 11.20
C PRO A 95 4.26 -10.77 10.95
N SER A 96 2.99 -10.45 10.77
CA SER A 96 2.50 -9.08 10.74
C SER A 96 1.29 -8.97 11.65
N ASP A 97 1.25 -7.92 12.47
CA ASP A 97 0.11 -7.61 13.33
C ASP A 97 -0.92 -6.72 12.62
N ASP A 98 -0.60 -6.24 11.41
CA ASP A 98 -1.48 -5.36 10.67
C ASP A 98 -2.54 -6.15 9.88
N PRO A 99 -3.84 -5.94 10.16
CA PRO A 99 -4.91 -6.68 9.49
C PRO A 99 -5.00 -6.42 7.98
N VAL A 100 -4.58 -5.25 7.50
CA VAL A 100 -4.57 -4.93 6.07
C VAL A 100 -3.47 -5.72 5.37
N LEU A 101 -2.25 -5.73 5.93
CA LEU A 101 -1.13 -6.49 5.36
C LEU A 101 -1.38 -8.01 5.39
N LEU A 102 -2.01 -8.50 6.46
CA LEU A 102 -2.40 -9.91 6.55
C LEU A 102 -3.41 -10.31 5.46
N ALA A 103 -4.46 -9.50 5.28
CA ALA A 103 -5.47 -9.76 4.25
C ALA A 103 -4.90 -9.62 2.83
N LEU A 104 -4.06 -8.61 2.61
CA LEU A 104 -3.44 -8.39 1.30
C LEU A 104 -2.45 -9.51 0.95
N GLY A 105 -1.64 -9.98 1.91
CA GLY A 105 -0.75 -11.12 1.69
C GLY A 105 -1.51 -12.40 1.37
N ASP A 106 -2.67 -12.63 1.98
CA ASP A 106 -3.57 -13.74 1.63
C ASP A 106 -4.15 -13.61 0.21
N ALA A 107 -4.69 -12.44 -0.12
CA ALA A 107 -5.20 -12.13 -1.46
C ALA A 107 -4.12 -12.27 -2.55
N GLN A 108 -2.92 -11.77 -2.27
CA GLN A 108 -1.77 -11.87 -3.16
C GLN A 108 -1.43 -13.33 -3.46
N ARG A 109 -1.37 -14.19 -2.45
CA ARG A 109 -1.08 -15.62 -2.64
C ARG A 109 -2.20 -16.35 -3.37
N HIS A 110 -3.45 -16.03 -3.06
CA HIS A 110 -4.61 -16.68 -3.66
C HIS A 110 -4.76 -16.36 -5.15
N TYR A 111 -4.60 -15.08 -5.53
CA TYR A 111 -4.75 -14.61 -6.91
C TYR A 111 -3.43 -14.45 -7.67
N ARG A 112 -2.29 -14.72 -7.02
CA ARG A 112 -0.92 -14.57 -7.56
C ARG A 112 -0.68 -13.16 -8.12
N ILE A 113 -1.10 -12.16 -7.37
CA ILE A 113 -0.91 -10.75 -7.74
C ILE A 113 0.61 -10.49 -7.81
N PRO A 114 1.13 -9.97 -8.93
CA PRO A 114 2.54 -9.63 -9.04
C PRO A 114 2.95 -8.59 -8.00
N MET A 115 4.06 -8.84 -7.30
CA MET A 115 4.59 -7.92 -6.28
C MET A 115 4.89 -6.53 -6.84
N ASP A 116 5.49 -6.49 -8.02
CA ASP A 116 5.84 -5.26 -8.72
C ASP A 116 4.63 -4.32 -8.91
N LEU A 117 3.41 -4.87 -9.08
CA LEU A 117 2.20 -4.03 -9.15
C LEU A 117 1.85 -3.43 -7.79
N LEU A 118 2.01 -4.17 -6.68
CA LEU A 118 1.76 -3.63 -5.34
C LEU A 118 2.78 -2.55 -4.97
N ASP A 119 4.05 -2.74 -5.37
CA ASP A 119 5.11 -1.74 -5.19
C ASP A 119 4.83 -0.48 -6.01
N GLN A 120 4.37 -0.64 -7.25
CA GLN A 120 3.98 0.49 -8.11
C GLN A 120 2.80 1.28 -7.55
N LEU A 121 1.86 0.63 -6.85
CA LEU A 121 0.74 1.32 -6.21
C LEU A 121 1.21 2.25 -5.09
N ALA A 122 2.03 1.74 -4.17
CA ALA A 122 2.59 2.56 -3.11
C ALA A 122 3.57 3.61 -3.66
N GLY A 123 4.33 3.26 -4.70
CA GLY A 123 5.23 4.17 -5.41
C GLY A 123 4.49 5.31 -6.10
N GLY A 124 3.26 5.10 -6.57
CA GLY A 124 2.38 6.16 -7.09
C GLY A 124 2.10 7.22 -6.03
N THR A 125 1.74 6.79 -4.83
CA THR A 125 1.49 7.69 -3.68
C THR A 125 2.77 8.36 -3.17
N ALA A 126 3.94 7.71 -3.33
CA ALA A 126 5.23 8.32 -3.00
C ALA A 126 5.58 9.49 -3.94
N MET A 127 5.13 9.47 -5.20
CA MET A 127 5.36 10.57 -6.15
C MET A 127 4.68 11.87 -5.70
N ASP A 128 3.56 11.78 -4.97
CA ASP A 128 2.88 12.94 -4.40
C ASP A 128 3.70 13.62 -3.27
N LEU A 129 4.73 12.93 -2.76
CA LEU A 129 5.66 13.45 -1.75
C LEU A 129 6.93 14.05 -2.36
N GLU A 130 7.12 14.04 -3.68
CA GLU A 130 8.30 14.59 -4.35
C GLU A 130 8.25 16.13 -4.44
N PHE A 131 9.42 16.78 -4.34
CA PHE A 131 9.55 18.23 -4.45
C PHE A 131 10.50 18.58 -5.61
N GLU A 132 10.14 19.59 -6.40
CA GLU A 132 11.13 20.46 -7.04
C GLU A 132 11.34 21.67 -6.13
N GLY A 133 12.54 21.77 -5.54
CA GLY A 133 12.87 22.85 -4.61
C GLY A 133 14.19 22.65 -3.87
N GLU A 134 15.25 22.25 -4.57
CA GLU A 134 16.60 22.68 -4.20
C GLU A 134 16.77 24.13 -4.67
N GLU A 135 16.14 25.07 -3.97
CA GLU A 135 16.64 26.45 -3.97
C GLU A 135 17.12 26.72 -2.54
N GLU A 136 18.41 26.43 -2.34
CA GLU A 136 19.24 27.12 -1.36
C GLU A 136 19.01 28.63 -1.59
N ASP A 137 18.21 29.30 -0.76
CA ASP A 137 18.24 30.77 -0.50
C ASP A 137 16.93 31.25 0.17
N GLU A 138 16.60 30.79 1.39
CA GLU A 138 15.88 31.61 2.41
C GLU A 138 15.67 30.81 3.72
N PRO A 139 16.34 31.18 4.83
CA PRO A 139 16.14 30.54 6.12
C PRO A 139 14.95 31.19 6.85
N GLY A 140 13.74 30.64 6.72
CA GLY A 140 12.65 31.16 7.55
C GLY A 140 11.29 30.50 7.47
N PHE A 141 10.90 29.88 6.35
CA PHE A 141 9.58 29.23 6.27
C PHE A 141 9.55 28.22 5.13
N ALA A 142 9.91 26.97 5.42
CA ALA A 142 9.72 25.88 4.47
C ALA A 142 8.25 25.83 4.08
N ARG A 143 7.93 26.19 2.83
CA ARG A 143 6.60 25.99 2.26
C ARG A 143 6.35 24.48 2.17
N CYS A 144 5.75 23.92 3.22
CA CYS A 144 5.30 22.53 3.29
C CYS A 144 4.03 22.29 2.43
N ALA A 145 4.09 22.63 1.15
CA ALA A 145 3.07 22.24 0.19
C ALA A 145 3.76 21.48 -0.95
N PRO A 146 3.43 20.19 -1.19
CA PRO A 146 3.93 19.49 -2.36
C PRO A 146 3.39 20.20 -3.61
N VAL A 147 4.28 20.78 -4.41
CA VAL A 147 3.95 21.32 -5.72
C VAL A 147 4.56 20.38 -6.74
N VAL A 148 4.00 19.16 -6.84
CA VAL A 148 4.39 18.21 -7.88
C VAL A 148 3.90 18.78 -9.21
N ARG A 149 4.82 19.34 -10.00
CA ARG A 149 4.53 19.83 -11.34
C ARG A 149 5.17 18.89 -12.34
N TYR A 150 4.33 18.09 -12.99
CA TYR A 150 4.72 17.30 -14.14
C TYR A 150 5.06 18.23 -15.31
N ARG A 151 6.33 18.21 -15.73
CA ARG A 151 6.85 19.11 -16.77
C ARG A 151 6.42 18.67 -18.16
N THR A 152 6.26 17.37 -18.34
CA THR A 152 5.88 16.76 -19.61
C THR A 152 4.62 15.91 -19.47
N PHE A 153 3.98 15.65 -20.61
CA PHE A 153 2.89 14.67 -20.65
C PHE A 153 3.35 13.27 -20.24
N ASP A 154 4.61 12.92 -20.51
CA ASP A 154 5.17 11.62 -20.14
C ASP A 154 5.18 11.44 -18.62
N ASP A 155 5.64 12.46 -17.88
CA ASP A 155 5.64 12.45 -16.41
C ASP A 155 4.22 12.32 -15.84
N LEU A 156 3.26 13.07 -16.41
CA LEU A 156 1.84 12.97 -16.03
C LEU A 156 1.26 11.58 -16.36
N SER A 157 1.63 11.01 -17.51
CA SER A 157 1.18 9.69 -17.93
C SER A 157 1.70 8.60 -17.00
N GLN A 158 2.95 8.71 -16.57
CA GLN A 158 3.58 7.77 -15.64
C GLN A 158 2.91 7.83 -14.27
N TYR A 159 2.59 9.05 -13.79
CA TYR A 159 1.81 9.23 -12.58
C TYR A 159 0.43 8.55 -12.70
N CYS A 160 -0.36 8.91 -13.72
CA CYS A 160 -1.68 8.30 -13.96
C CYS A 160 -1.63 6.78 -14.13
N TYR A 161 -0.56 6.26 -14.72
CA TYR A 161 -0.34 4.82 -14.81
C TYR A 161 -0.25 4.20 -13.41
N ARG A 162 0.60 4.73 -12.53
CA ARG A 162 0.81 4.21 -11.17
C ARG A 162 -0.41 4.38 -10.27
N VAL A 163 -1.05 5.55 -10.26
CA VAL A 163 -2.16 5.82 -9.33
C VAL A 163 -3.52 5.29 -9.80
N ALA A 164 -3.69 4.98 -11.09
CA ALA A 164 -4.98 4.54 -11.64
C ALA A 164 -4.91 3.26 -12.49
N SER A 165 -3.95 3.15 -13.41
CA SER A 165 -3.90 1.99 -14.32
C SER A 165 -3.46 0.72 -13.60
N VAL A 166 -2.46 0.82 -12.70
CA VAL A 166 -1.98 -0.31 -11.90
C VAL A 166 -3.08 -0.88 -10.99
N VAL A 167 -3.98 -0.03 -10.47
CA VAL A 167 -5.18 -0.48 -9.73
C VAL A 167 -5.99 -1.46 -10.57
N GLY A 168 -6.21 -1.13 -11.85
CA GLY A 168 -6.91 -1.99 -12.80
C GLY A 168 -6.15 -3.29 -13.12
N LEU A 169 -4.81 -3.25 -13.16
CA LEU A 169 -3.97 -4.44 -13.40
C LEU A 169 -3.95 -5.43 -12.22
N VAL A 170 -4.22 -4.95 -11.00
CA VAL A 170 -4.29 -5.78 -9.79
C VAL A 170 -5.65 -6.49 -9.64
N CYS A 171 -6.71 -6.00 -10.29
CA CYS A 171 -8.09 -6.50 -10.17
C CYS A 171 -8.40 -7.72 -11.07
#